data_AF-I3Z393-F1
#
_entry.id   AF-I3Z393-F1
#
_cell.length_a   1.000
_cell.length_b   1.000
_cell.length_c   1.000
_cell.angle_alpha   90.00
_cell.angle_beta   90.00
_cell.angle_gamma   90.00
#
_symmetry.space_group_name_H-M   'P 1'
#
loop_
_entity.id
_entity.type
_entity.pdbx_description
1 polymer ?
#
loop_
_entity_poly.entity_id
_entity_poly.type
_entity_poly.pdbx_seq_one_letter_code
_entity_poly.pdbx_strand_id
1 'polypeptide(L)' 'MTELIVYAVIFLLLIAHALMAGKMYRTVHEDTNLSFKEKNDWKLKALIFPAYYWGKYKENR' A
#
# COMPACT_ATOMS: atom_id res chain seq x y z
N MET A 1 28.09 -14.06 -3.40
CA MET A 1 27.64 -12.99 -4.34
C MET A 1 26.14 -13.05 -4.56
N THR A 2 25.54 -14.23 -4.60
CA THR A 2 24.08 -14.44 -4.66
C THR A 2 23.33 -13.74 -3.52
N GLU A 3 23.89 -13.73 -2.32
CA GLU A 3 23.34 -13.08 -1.13
C GLU A 3 23.14 -11.57 -1.36
N LEU A 4 24.13 -10.91 -1.97
CA LEU A 4 24.06 -9.48 -2.30
C LEU A 4 22.92 -9.19 -3.29
N ILE A 5 22.73 -10.05 -4.30
CA ILE A 5 21.64 -9.93 -5.26
C ILE A 5 20.29 -10.11 -4.56
N VAL A 6 20.17 -11.14 -3.71
CA VAL A 6 18.94 -11.40 -2.94
C VAL A 6 18.57 -10.20 -2.07
N TYR A 7 19.54 -9.64 -1.34
CA TYR A 7 19.29 -8.45 -0.50
C TYR A 7 18.91 -7.22 -1.32
N ALA A 8 19.57 -6.99 -2.46
CA ALA A 8 19.21 -5.90 -3.35
C ALA A 8 17.77 -6.02 -3.86
N VAL A 9 17.34 -7.23 -4.24
CA VAL A 9 15.95 -7.49 -4.66
C VAL A 9 14.96 -7.25 -3.52
N ILE A 10 15.23 -7.78 -2.32
CA ILE A 10 14.37 -7.55 -1.14
C ILE A 10 14.26 -6.05 -0.84
N PHE A 11 15.36 -5.32 -0.93
CA PHE A 11 15.37 -3.88 -0.69
C PHE A 11 14.52 -3.12 -1.72
N LEU A 12 14.63 -3.46 -3.00
CA LEU A 12 13.78 -2.88 -4.05
C LEU A 12 12.30 -3.19 -3.82
N LEU A 13 11.97 -4.41 -3.39
CA LEU A 13 10.60 -4.79 -3.04
C LEU A 13 10.08 -3.98 -1.84
N LEU A 14 10.92 -3.73 -0.83
CA LEU A 14 10.57 -2.92 0.32
C LEU A 14 10.29 -1.45 -0.07
N ILE A 15 11.13 -0.87 -0.95
CA ILE A 15 10.91 0.48 -1.49
C ILE A 15 9.57 0.52 -2.24
N ALA A 16 9.33 -0.44 -3.14
CA ALA A 16 8.10 -0.51 -3.90
C ALA A 16 6.87 -0.61 -2.98
N HIS A 17 6.94 -1.46 -1.95
CA HIS A 17 5.90 -1.58 -0.93
C HIS A 17 5.63 -0.23 -0.24
N ALA A 18 6.66 0.46 0.24
CA ALA A 18 6.51 1.72 0.95
C ALA A 18 5.91 2.82 0.06
N LEU A 19 6.37 2.94 -1.20
CA LEU A 19 5.83 3.90 -2.17
C LEU A 19 4.35 3.64 -2.46
N MET A 20 3.98 2.37 -2.62
CA MET A 20 2.59 1.99 -2.89
C MET A 20 1.68 2.22 -1.68
N ALA A 21 2.14 1.88 -0.47
CA ALA A 21 1.42 2.15 0.76
C ALA A 21 1.19 3.66 0.96
N GLY A 22 2.22 4.47 0.74
CA GLY A 22 2.12 5.94 0.81
C GLY A 22 1.15 6.52 -0.21
N LYS A 23 1.19 6.03 -1.47
CA LYS A 23 0.23 6.43 -2.51
C LYS A 23 -1.20 6.09 -2.11
N MET A 24 -1.44 4.84 -1.68
CA MET A 24 -2.77 4.40 -1.27
C MET A 24 -3.28 5.19 -0.06
N TYR A 25 -2.42 5.42 0.93
CA TYR A 25 -2.74 6.24 2.10
C TYR A 25 -3.26 7.62 1.70
N ARG A 26 -2.55 8.32 0.80
CA ARG A 26 -2.95 9.66 0.35
C ARG A 26 -4.31 9.63 -0.34
N THR A 27 -4.51 8.71 -1.28
CA THR A 27 -5.79 8.58 -2.00
C THR A 27 -6.97 8.26 -1.07
N VAL A 28 -6.78 7.35 -0.10
CA VAL A 28 -7.81 7.02 0.90
C VAL A 28 -8.08 8.21 1.82
N HIS A 29 -7.04 8.98 2.17
CA HIS A 29 -7.20 10.14 3.04
C HIS A 29 -8.04 11.25 2.39
N GLU A 30 -7.79 11.50 1.11
CA GLU A 30 -8.48 12.50 0.28
C GLU A 30 -9.91 12.09 -0.11
N ASP A 31 -10.30 10.83 0.10
CA ASP A 31 -11.64 10.32 -0.19
C ASP A 31 -12.73 10.95 0.70
N THR A 32 -13.60 11.78 0.15
CA THR A 32 -14.71 12.38 0.91
C THR A 32 -15.89 11.43 1.14
N ASN A 33 -15.96 10.31 0.41
CA ASN A 33 -17.06 9.36 0.48
C ASN A 33 -16.89 8.32 1.60
N LEU A 34 -15.69 8.22 2.18
CA LEU A 34 -15.40 7.32 3.29
C LEU A 34 -15.51 8.02 4.64
N SER A 35 -16.14 7.34 5.59
CA SER A 35 -16.09 7.71 6.99
C SER A 35 -14.65 7.59 7.54
N PHE A 36 -14.40 8.23 8.68
CA PHE A 36 -13.11 8.14 9.37
C PHE A 36 -12.68 6.69 9.68
N LYS A 37 -13.64 5.84 10.07
CA LYS A 37 -13.39 4.43 10.38
C LYS A 37 -12.96 3.65 9.15
N GLU A 38 -13.66 3.84 8.03
CA GLU A 38 -13.34 3.16 6.77
C GLU A 38 -11.99 3.62 6.21
N LYS A 39 -11.66 4.91 6.33
CA LYS A 39 -10.33 5.41 5.97
C LYS A 39 -9.24 4.71 6.74
N ASN A 40 -9.40 4.55 8.06
CA ASN A 40 -8.38 3.89 8.88
C ASN A 40 -8.26 2.40 8.55
N ASP A 41 -9.36 1.71 8.30
CA ASP A 41 -9.35 0.31 7.87
C ASP A 41 -8.58 0.12 6.54
N TRP A 42 -8.86 0.97 5.55
CA TRP A 42 -8.14 0.95 4.29
C TRP A 42 -6.66 1.31 4.42
N LYS A 43 -6.31 2.26 5.29
CA LYS A 43 -4.92 2.63 5.58
C LYS A 43 -4.16 1.48 6.25
N LEU A 44 -4.79 0.73 7.15
CA LEU A 44 -4.21 -0.46 7.76
C LEU A 44 -3.98 -1.58 6.73
N LYS A 45 -4.97 -1.82 5.86
CA LYS A 45 -4.84 -2.76 4.75
C LYS A 45 -3.70 -2.38 3.80
N ALA A 46 -3.53 -1.09 3.52
CA ALA A 46 -2.44 -0.57 2.70
C ALA A 46 -1.04 -0.82 3.32
N LEU A 47 -0.92 -0.80 4.65
CA LEU A 47 0.34 -1.13 5.35
C LEU A 47 0.72 -2.61 5.22
N ILE A 48 -0.26 -3.51 5.17
CA ILE A 48 -0.01 -4.95 5.11
C ILE A 48 0.35 -5.37 3.69
N PHE A 49 -0.50 -5.04 2.71
CA PHE A 49 -0.25 -5.43 1.33
C PHE A 49 -0.87 -4.43 0.34
N PRO A 50 -0.18 -3.31 0.06
CA PRO A 50 -0.76 -2.21 -0.71
C PRO A 50 -1.10 -2.62 -2.15
N ALA A 51 -0.36 -3.54 -2.76
CA ALA A 51 -0.62 -3.98 -4.13
C ALA A 51 -1.97 -4.68 -4.29
N TYR A 52 -2.28 -5.61 -3.40
CA TYR A 52 -3.56 -6.33 -3.42
C TYR A 52 -4.72 -5.40 -3.07
N TYR A 53 -4.60 -4.67 -1.96
CA TYR A 53 -5.69 -3.83 -1.46
C TYR A 53 -5.94 -2.59 -2.31
N TRP A 54 -4.96 -2.11 -3.08
CA TRP A 54 -5.21 -1.07 -4.07
C TRP A 54 -6.20 -1.52 -5.15
N GLY A 55 -6.12 -2.77 -5.60
CA GLY A 55 -7.08 -3.34 -6.55
C GLY A 55 -8.48 -3.38 -5.94
N LYS A 56 -8.60 -3.90 -4.71
CA LYS A 56 -9.88 -3.99 -3.99
C LYS A 56 -10.48 -2.62 -3.66
N TYR A 57 -9.65 -1.64 -3.34
CA TYR A 57 -10.10 -0.28 -3.09
C TYR A 57 -10.71 0.35 -4.34
N LYS A 58 -10.12 0.13 -5.52
CA LYS A 58 -10.65 0.63 -6.80
C LYS A 58 -11.90 -0.12 -7.28
N GLU A 59 -12.07 -1.38 -6.93
CA GLU A 59 -13.26 -2.19 -7.30
C GLU A 59 -14.50 -1.74 -6.51
N ASN A 60 -14.30 -1.27 -5.28
CA ASN A 60 -15.35 -0.78 -4.39
C ASN A 60 -15.67 0.73 -4.56
N ARG A 61 -15.19 1.36 -5.63
CA ARG A 61 -15.32 2.79 -5.97
C ARG A 61 -15.87 2.94 -7.38
#